data_AF-A3CPA0-F1
#
_entry.id   AF-A3CPA0-F1
#
_cell.length_a   1.000
_cell.length_b   1.000
_cell.length_c   1.000
_cell.angle_alpha   90.00
_cell.angle_beta   90.00
_cell.angle_gamma   90.00
#
_symmetry.space_group_name_H-M   'P 1'
#
loop_
_entity.id
_entity.type
_entity.pdbx_description
1 polymer ?
#
loop_
_entity_poly.entity_id
_entity_poly.type
_entity_poly.pdbx_seq_one_letter_code
_entity_poly.pdbx_strand_id
1 'polypeptide(L)' 'MRKSFYSWLMTERNPKSKEPKAILADLAFQDTAFPKHTDDFDEVSRFLEEHANFSFNLGEFDAIWEEYQAH' A
#
# COMPACT_ATOMS: atom_id res chain seq x y z
N MET A 1 1.97 19.45 -2.45
CA MET A 1 0.98 18.51 -1.89
C MET A 1 1.63 17.15 -1.93
N ARG A 2 1.76 16.47 -0.78
CA ARG A 2 2.29 15.11 -0.74
C ARG A 2 1.33 14.20 -1.53
N LYS A 3 1.86 13.29 -2.35
CA LYS A 3 1.01 12.31 -3.03
C LYS A 3 0.47 11.36 -1.97
N SER A 4 -0.80 10.98 -2.03
CA SER A 4 -1.34 9.89 -1.20
C SER A 4 -0.48 8.63 -1.32
N PHE A 5 -0.43 7.81 -0.27
CA PHE A 5 0.27 6.52 -0.29
C PHE A 5 -0.14 5.67 -1.49
N TYR A 6 -1.45 5.56 -1.76
CA TYR A 6 -1.98 4.82 -2.91
C TYR A 6 -1.40 5.29 -4.26
N SER A 7 -1.40 6.61 -4.50
CA SER A 7 -0.89 7.18 -5.76
C SER A 7 0.60 6.88 -5.98
N TRP A 8 1.40 6.87 -4.92
CA TRP A 8 2.80 6.44 -4.98
C TRP A 8 2.89 4.91 -5.17
N LEU A 9 2.14 4.13 -4.40
CA LEU A 9 2.13 2.67 -4.50
C LEU A 9 1.77 2.18 -5.92
N MET A 10 0.86 2.88 -6.62
CA MET A 10 0.52 2.56 -8.01
C MET A 10 1.67 2.77 -9.00
N THR A 11 2.68 3.59 -8.69
CA THR A 11 3.88 3.72 -9.53
C THR A 11 4.79 2.51 -9.40
N GLU A 12 4.75 1.83 -8.26
CA GLU A 12 5.52 0.61 -7.97
C GLU A 12 4.83 -0.67 -8.49
N ARG A 13 3.60 -0.56 -9.03
CA ARG A 13 2.83 -1.71 -9.50
C ARG A 13 3.51 -2.40 -10.69
N ASN A 14 3.93 -3.64 -10.49
CA ASN A 14 4.49 -4.48 -11.53
C ASN A 14 4.01 -5.94 -11.37
N PRO A 15 3.03 -6.41 -12.18
CA PRO A 15 2.48 -7.77 -12.08
C PRO A 15 3.49 -8.91 -12.29
N LYS A 16 4.66 -8.60 -12.86
CA LYS A 16 5.74 -9.59 -13.06
C LYS A 16 6.75 -9.60 -11.91
N SER A 17 6.70 -8.61 -11.03
CA SER A 17 7.58 -8.50 -9.88
C SER A 17 7.05 -9.31 -8.72
N LYS A 18 7.97 -9.88 -7.93
CA LYS A 18 7.67 -10.54 -6.65
C LYS A 18 8.03 -9.66 -5.46
N GLU A 19 8.41 -8.41 -5.70
CA GLU A 19 8.71 -7.45 -4.64
C GLU A 19 7.44 -7.17 -3.82
N PRO A 20 7.54 -7.09 -2.48
CA PRO A 20 6.38 -6.86 -1.62
C PRO A 20 5.56 -5.62 -2.00
N LYS A 21 6.22 -4.52 -2.39
CA LYS A 21 5.53 -3.31 -2.88
C LYS A 21 4.72 -3.52 -4.15
N ALA A 22 5.21 -4.34 -5.09
CA ALA A 22 4.50 -4.62 -6.32
C ALA A 22 3.27 -5.52 -6.06
N ILE A 23 3.40 -6.45 -5.11
CA ILE A 23 2.30 -7.30 -4.63
C ILE A 23 1.25 -6.42 -3.93
N LEU A 24 1.67 -5.59 -2.96
CA LEU A 24 0.76 -4.68 -2.26
C LEU A 24 0.06 -3.72 -3.23
N ALA A 25 0.78 -3.21 -4.24
CA ALA A 25 0.19 -2.36 -5.27
C ALA A 25 -0.86 -3.08 -6.12
N ASP A 26 -0.68 -4.36 -6.43
CA ASP A 26 -1.68 -5.14 -7.15
C ASP A 26 -2.91 -5.42 -6.27
N LEU A 27 -2.69 -5.81 -5.01
CA LEU A 27 -3.74 -6.05 -4.02
C LEU A 27 -4.58 -4.77 -3.75
N ALA A 28 -3.91 -3.64 -3.50
CA ALA A 28 -4.55 -2.35 -3.29
C ALA A 28 -5.28 -1.84 -4.54
N PHE A 29 -4.81 -2.19 -5.74
CA PHE A 29 -5.49 -1.85 -6.98
C PHE A 29 -6.78 -2.65 -7.16
N GLN A 30 -6.76 -3.94 -6.82
CA GLN A 30 -7.92 -4.83 -6.89
C GLN A 30 -8.96 -4.50 -5.82
N ASP A 31 -8.52 -3.99 -4.66
CA ASP A 31 -9.43 -3.60 -3.59
C ASP A 31 -9.99 -2.19 -3.78
N THR A 32 -11.28 -2.10 -4.10
CA THR A 32 -11.96 -0.80 -4.28
C THR A 32 -12.10 0.00 -2.99
N ALA A 33 -12.06 -0.66 -1.83
CA ALA A 33 -12.20 -0.03 -0.51
C ALA A 33 -10.87 0.54 0.02
N PHE A 34 -9.74 0.25 -0.64
CA PHE A 34 -8.44 0.76 -0.23
C PHE A 34 -8.45 2.30 -0.13
N PRO A 35 -7.93 2.92 0.93
CA PRO A 35 -7.93 4.37 1.09
C PRO A 35 -6.98 5.06 0.09
N LYS A 36 -7.54 5.71 -0.93
CA LYS A 36 -6.80 6.27 -2.10
C LYS A 36 -6.31 7.70 -1.93
N HIS A 37 -6.83 8.41 -0.92
CA HIS A 37 -6.63 9.84 -0.73
C HIS A 37 -6.03 10.18 0.64
N THR A 38 -5.33 9.22 1.24
CA THR A 38 -4.67 9.39 2.53
C THR A 38 -3.15 9.22 2.39
N ASP A 39 -2.42 9.94 3.24
CA ASP A 39 -1.01 9.72 3.56
C ASP A 39 -0.83 9.41 5.06
N ASP A 40 -1.92 9.09 5.77
CA ASP A 40 -1.92 8.69 7.17
C ASP A 40 -1.59 7.20 7.32
N PHE A 41 -0.54 6.91 8.09
CA PHE A 41 -0.09 5.55 8.38
C PHE A 41 -1.17 4.76 9.13
N ASP A 42 -1.79 5.38 10.14
CA ASP A 42 -2.74 4.70 11.00
C ASP A 42 -4.02 4.34 10.23
N GLU A 43 -4.41 5.16 9.25
CA GLU A 43 -5.53 4.87 8.37
C GLU A 43 -5.26 3.67 7.47
N VAL A 44 -4.08 3.61 6.84
CA VAL A 44 -3.71 2.51 5.94
C VAL A 44 -3.44 1.23 6.73
N SER A 45 -2.73 1.29 7.86
CA SER A 45 -2.47 0.11 8.71
C SER A 45 -3.77 -0.50 9.21
N ARG A 46 -4.69 0.34 9.74
CA ARG A 46 -6.01 -0.13 10.18
C ARG A 46 -6.81 -0.75 9.05
N PHE A 47 -6.75 -0.18 7.84
CA PHE A 47 -7.38 -0.81 6.69
C PHE A 47 -6.80 -2.21 6.42
N LEU A 48 -5.47 -2.36 6.43
CA LEU A 48 -4.81 -3.64 6.20
C LEU A 48 -5.13 -4.68 7.28
N GLU A 49 -5.31 -4.25 8.53
CA GLU A 49 -5.61 -5.12 9.66
C GLU A 49 -7.10 -5.52 9.74
N GLU A 50 -8.02 -4.58 9.50
CA GLU A 50 -9.44 -4.75 9.79
C GLU A 50 -10.34 -4.90 8.55
N HIS A 51 -9.91 -4.38 7.40
CA HIS A 51 -10.77 -4.22 6.22
C HIS A 51 -10.26 -4.88 4.94
N ALA A 52 -8.95 -5.17 4.86
CA ALA A 52 -8.37 -5.75 3.66
C ALA A 52 -9.01 -7.11 3.36
N ASN A 53 -9.46 -7.29 2.13
CA ASN A 53 -9.97 -8.57 1.63
C ASN A 53 -8.84 -9.57 1.30
N PHE A 54 -7.60 -9.21 1.64
CA PHE A 54 -6.39 -9.97 1.36
C PHE A 54 -5.50 -10.02 2.61
N SER A 55 -4.68 -11.06 2.71
CA SER A 55 -3.63 -11.15 3.73
C SER A 55 -2.32 -10.61 3.16
N PHE A 56 -1.73 -9.64 3.85
CA PHE A 56 -0.41 -9.09 3.54
C PHE A 56 0.44 -9.03 4.81
N ASN A 57 1.76 -9.18 4.68
CA ASN A 57 2.64 -9.13 5.84
C ASN A 57 2.79 -7.67 6.31
N LEU A 58 2.37 -7.37 7.54
CA LEU A 58 2.46 -6.02 8.09
C LEU A 58 3.91 -5.53 8.24
N GLY A 59 4.88 -6.42 8.48
CA GLY A 59 6.30 -6.04 8.49
C GLY A 59 6.84 -5.71 7.10
N GLU A 60 6.29 -6.31 6.03
CA GLU A 60 6.59 -5.86 4.66
C GLU A 60 5.91 -4.51 4.39
N PHE A 61 4.70 -4.28 4.89
CA PHE A 61 4.02 -3.00 4.78
C PHE A 61 4.81 -1.88 5.47
N ASP A 62 5.33 -2.11 6.67
CA ASP A 62 6.16 -1.13 7.39
C ASP A 62 7.37 -0.71 6.54
N ALA A 63 8.07 -1.66 5.91
CA ALA A 63 9.20 -1.37 5.02
C ALA A 63 8.77 -0.58 3.77
N ILE A 64 7.62 -0.92 3.18
CA ILE A 64 7.06 -0.18 2.04
C ILE A 64 6.67 1.24 2.44
N TRP A 65 6.17 1.41 3.66
CA TRP A 65 5.82 2.72 4.20
C TRP A 65 7.06 3.59 4.42
N GLU A 66 8.15 3.02 4.93
CA GLU A 66 9.43 3.72 5.04
C GLU A 66 9.95 4.18 3.66
N GLU A 67 9.85 3.33 2.62
CA GLU A 67 10.19 3.72 1.24
C GLU A 67 9.34 4.90 0.75
N TYR A 68 8.03 4.87 1.02
CA TYR A 68 7.13 5.98 0.72
C TYR A 68 7.49 7.25 1.51
N GLN A 69 7.95 7.11 2.75
CA GLN A 69 8.34 8.25 3.56
C GLN A 69 9.61 8.93 3.05
N ALA A 70 10.52 8.16 2.47
CA ALA A 70 11.79 8.62 1.91
C ALA A 70 11.67 9.26 0.51
N HIS A 71 10.52 9.13 -0.17
CA HIS A 71 10.26 9.64 -1.52
C HIS A 71 9.65 11.05 -1.52
#